data_AF-A0A178B2Z6-F1
#
_entry.id   AF-A0A178B2Z6-F1
#
_cell.length_a   1.000
_cell.length_b   1.000
_cell.length_c   1.000
_cell.angle_alpha   90.00
_cell.angle_beta   90.00
_cell.angle_gamma   90.00
#
_symmetry.space_group_name_H-M   'P 1'
#
loop_
_entity.id
_entity.type
_entity.pdbx_description
1 polymer ?
#
loop_
_entity_poly.entity_id
_entity_poly.type
_entity_poly.pdbx_seq_one_letter_code
_entity_poly.pdbx_strand_id
1 'polypeptide(L)'
;MPLDLAIVPRAHWLSRVRSCLRLLIIVLSGAVVCMLVHTLEIYRGNRYLDLRHGELPMTWPAHTNLAPTIVLLAIASANFLASVAILSLSLKRSFRRPIRSRDAYRIIAGSFGVILWITAIVVFHLLDKASKASLGRYSCTNSATLSNGRFQYRAVCEEQGIAFYTAIGAATAEALTLITLAMSAIRSAKYQASEPTLTVRDKKHSISSGSQIYKPRKRSPSTL
;
A
#
# COMPACT_ATOMS: atom_id res chain seq x y z
N MET A 1 -19.28 -43.75 8.72
CA MET A 1 -18.07 -43.00 9.14
C MET A 1 -18.10 -41.66 8.44
N PRO A 2 -18.38 -40.56 9.14
CA PRO A 2 -18.38 -39.23 8.53
C PRO A 2 -16.93 -38.83 8.22
N LEU A 3 -16.70 -38.32 7.01
CA LEU A 3 -15.45 -37.66 6.67
C LEU A 3 -15.35 -36.38 7.51
N ASP A 4 -14.44 -36.37 8.49
CA ASP A 4 -13.91 -35.14 9.03
C ASP A 4 -13.16 -34.41 7.92
N LEU A 5 -13.90 -33.55 7.20
CA LEU A 5 -13.30 -32.46 6.45
C LEU A 5 -12.52 -31.65 7.48
N ALA A 6 -11.22 -31.91 7.59
CA ALA A 6 -10.29 -31.05 8.28
C ALA A 6 -10.39 -29.68 7.62
N ILE A 7 -11.21 -28.82 8.24
CA ILE A 7 -11.21 -27.39 8.02
C ILE A 7 -9.80 -26.98 8.46
N VAL A 8 -8.85 -27.04 7.52
CA VAL A 8 -7.56 -26.37 7.66
C VAL A 8 -7.96 -24.95 8.10
N PRO A 9 -7.60 -24.52 9.31
CA PRO A 9 -8.00 -23.20 9.78
C PRO A 9 -7.31 -22.22 8.86
N ARG A 10 -8.00 -21.80 7.78
CA ARG A 10 -7.56 -20.72 6.89
C ARG A 10 -7.22 -19.60 7.86
N ALA A 11 -5.96 -19.24 7.90
CA ALA A 11 -5.38 -18.32 8.87
C ALA A 11 -6.12 -16.97 8.85
N HIS A 12 -7.25 -16.90 9.56
CA HIS A 12 -8.10 -15.71 9.67
C HIS A 12 -7.30 -14.56 10.29
N TRP A 13 -6.32 -14.90 11.12
CA TRP A 13 -5.33 -14.00 11.68
C TRP A 13 -4.46 -13.32 10.61
N LEU A 14 -3.98 -14.03 9.57
CA LEU A 14 -3.16 -13.43 8.50
C LEU A 14 -3.94 -12.40 7.68
N SER A 15 -5.25 -12.63 7.49
CA SER A 15 -6.11 -11.66 6.81
C SER A 15 -6.35 -10.43 7.68
N ARG A 16 -6.56 -10.62 9.00
CA ARG A 16 -6.73 -9.51 9.96
C ARG A 16 -5.46 -8.67 10.09
N VAL A 17 -4.29 -9.30 10.23
CA VAL A 17 -2.99 -8.62 10.30
C VAL A 17 -2.74 -7.80 9.03
N ARG A 18 -2.99 -8.36 7.84
CA ARG A 18 -2.86 -7.61 6.58
C ARG A 18 -3.81 -6.42 6.49
N SER A 19 -5.05 -6.57 6.95
CA SER A 19 -6.01 -5.46 7.00
C SER A 19 -5.56 -4.37 7.97
N CYS A 20 -5.09 -4.74 9.16
CA CYS A 20 -4.60 -3.83 10.18
C CYS A 20 -3.37 -3.06 9.68
N LEU A 21 -2.39 -3.75 9.09
CA LEU A 21 -1.21 -3.14 8.50
C LEU A 21 -1.58 -2.16 7.36
N ARG A 22 -2.56 -2.51 6.52
CA ARG A 22 -3.03 -1.60 5.45
C ARG A 22 -3.68 -0.34 6.01
N LEU A 23 -4.52 -0.47 7.03
CA LEU A 23 -5.10 0.70 7.72
C LEU A 23 -4.01 1.55 8.35
N LEU A 24 -3.03 0.92 9.00
CA LEU A 24 -1.89 1.61 9.60
C LEU A 24 -1.08 2.37 8.55
N ILE A 25 -0.79 1.78 7.38
CA ILE A 25 -0.11 2.46 6.27
C ILE A 25 -0.92 3.68 5.78
N ILE A 26 -2.25 3.55 5.67
CA ILE A 26 -3.12 4.67 5.26
C ILE A 26 -3.05 5.81 6.28
N VAL A 27 -3.14 5.49 7.58
CA VAL A 27 -3.08 6.49 8.65
C VAL A 27 -1.70 7.17 8.68
N LEU A 28 -0.61 6.39 8.64
CA LEU A 28 0.75 6.96 8.66
C LEU A 28 1.04 7.79 7.41
N SER A 29 0.68 7.30 6.22
CA SER A 29 0.87 8.05 4.96
C SER A 29 0.03 9.33 4.95
N GLY A 30 -1.22 9.26 5.43
CA GLY A 30 -2.10 10.42 5.54
C GLY A 30 -1.56 11.45 6.55
N ALA A 31 -1.03 10.99 7.69
CA ALA A 31 -0.39 11.87 8.67
C ALA A 31 0.84 12.59 8.08
N VAL A 32 1.70 11.88 7.35
CA VAL A 32 2.84 12.49 6.65
C VAL A 32 2.35 13.55 5.65
N VAL A 33 1.36 13.23 4.82
CA VAL A 33 0.80 14.20 3.86
C VAL A 33 0.25 15.44 4.57
N CYS A 34 -0.55 15.25 5.63
CA CYS A 34 -1.16 16.35 6.38
C CYS A 34 -0.10 17.27 7.00
N MET A 35 0.90 16.70 7.69
CA MET A 35 2.02 17.45 8.27
C MET A 35 2.79 18.22 7.19
N LEU A 36 3.17 17.57 6.09
CA LEU A 36 3.95 18.24 5.04
C LEU A 36 3.15 19.33 4.30
N VAL A 37 1.84 19.12 4.06
CA VAL A 37 0.98 20.17 3.50
C VAL A 37 0.90 21.36 4.45
N HIS A 38 0.68 21.12 5.75
CA HIS A 38 0.63 22.18 6.75
C HIS A 38 1.94 22.98 6.79
N THR A 39 3.10 22.32 6.78
CA THR A 39 4.40 23.01 6.71
C THR A 39 4.56 23.86 5.44
N LEU A 40 4.04 23.39 4.29
CA LEU A 40 4.10 24.13 3.03
C LEU A 40 3.13 25.32 3.00
N GLU A 41 1.98 25.20 3.66
CA GLU A 41 1.04 26.31 3.85
C GLU A 41 1.66 27.40 4.74
N ILE A 42 2.30 27.03 5.84
CA ILE A 42 3.07 27.96 6.68
C ILE A 42 4.16 28.63 5.84
N TYR A 43 4.92 27.88 5.05
CA TYR A 43 5.95 28.45 4.20
C TYR A 43 5.38 29.44 3.15
N ARG A 44 4.27 29.10 2.50
CA ARG A 44 3.65 29.97 1.48
C ARG A 44 2.99 31.21 2.07
N GLY A 45 2.22 31.05 3.15
CA GLY A 45 1.48 32.14 3.79
C GLY A 45 2.40 33.22 4.36
N ASN A 46 3.61 32.84 4.79
CA ASN A 46 4.57 33.75 5.40
C ASN A 46 5.66 34.24 4.42
N ARG A 47 5.56 33.94 3.12
CA ARG A 47 6.54 34.37 2.11
C ARG A 47 6.44 35.87 1.77
N TYR A 48 5.29 36.49 2.04
CA TYR A 48 4.96 37.86 1.62
C TYR A 48 4.37 38.71 2.75
N LEU A 49 4.67 38.40 4.02
CA LEU A 49 4.24 39.25 5.13
C LEU A 49 5.03 40.56 5.09
N ASP A 50 4.40 41.60 4.55
CA ASP A 50 4.80 42.99 4.76
C ASP A 50 4.60 43.30 6.25
N LEU A 51 5.69 43.33 6.99
CA LEU A 51 5.64 43.66 8.41
C LEU A 51 5.23 45.11 8.59
N ARG A 52 4.24 45.33 9.45
CA ARG A 52 3.89 46.67 9.94
C ARG A 52 5.10 47.22 10.70
N HIS A 53 5.38 48.52 10.55
CA HIS A 53 6.60 49.18 11.03
C HIS A 53 6.95 48.80 12.49
N GLY A 54 8.11 48.16 12.69
CA GLY A 54 8.68 47.87 14.02
C GLY A 54 8.83 46.40 14.39
N GLU A 55 8.32 45.46 13.59
CA GLU A 55 8.49 44.02 13.85
C GLU A 55 9.75 43.44 13.17
N LEU A 56 10.45 42.54 13.88
CA LEU A 56 11.62 41.84 13.35
C LEU A 56 11.19 40.91 12.20
N PRO A 57 11.77 41.06 10.99
CA PRO A 57 11.28 40.37 9.81
C PRO A 57 11.53 38.87 9.91
N MET A 58 10.48 38.07 9.69
CA MET A 58 10.62 36.65 9.44
C MET A 58 10.96 36.45 7.96
N THR A 59 12.24 36.28 7.65
CA THR A 59 12.69 36.04 6.26
C THR A 59 13.02 34.57 6.09
N TRP A 60 12.17 33.82 5.37
CA TRP A 60 12.63 32.57 4.77
C TRP A 60 13.77 32.89 3.79
N PRO A 61 14.83 32.07 3.69
CA PRO A 61 15.92 32.35 2.78
C PRO A 61 15.39 32.40 1.34
N ALA A 62 15.84 33.39 0.57
CA ALA A 62 15.37 33.66 -0.81
C ALA A 62 15.46 32.44 -1.74
N HIS A 63 16.37 31.50 -1.43
CA HIS A 63 16.57 30.23 -2.13
C HIS A 63 16.39 29.03 -1.18
N THR A 64 15.22 28.92 -0.53
CA THR A 64 14.88 27.75 0.28
C THR A 64 14.70 26.52 -0.62
N ASN A 65 15.46 25.46 -0.36
CA ASN A 65 15.32 24.22 -1.12
C ASN A 65 14.16 23.38 -0.57
N LEU A 66 13.05 23.39 -1.30
CA LEU A 66 11.82 22.65 -0.98
C LEU A 66 11.82 21.22 -1.56
N ALA A 67 12.82 20.87 -2.37
CA ALA A 67 12.90 19.57 -3.04
C ALA A 67 12.73 18.37 -2.09
N PRO A 68 13.40 18.28 -0.92
CA PRO A 68 13.23 17.13 -0.03
C PRO A 68 11.78 16.98 0.46
N THR A 69 11.16 18.09 0.86
CA THR A 69 9.77 18.13 1.34
C THR A 69 8.78 17.76 0.24
N ILE A 70 8.96 18.27 -0.98
CA ILE A 70 8.07 17.99 -2.12
C ILE A 70 8.19 16.52 -2.56
N VAL A 71 9.40 15.97 -2.62
CA VAL A 71 9.60 14.56 -2.98
C VAL A 71 8.94 13.64 -1.95
N LEU A 72 9.13 13.90 -0.66
CA LEU A 72 8.51 13.12 0.41
C LEU A 72 6.97 13.22 0.35
N LEU A 73 6.43 14.41 0.11
CA LEU A 73 4.99 14.63 -0.05
C LEU A 73 4.43 13.89 -1.28
N ALA A 74 5.13 13.93 -2.42
CA ALA A 74 4.70 13.27 -3.64
C ALA A 74 4.63 11.74 -3.46
N ILE A 75 5.65 11.16 -2.82
CA ILE A 75 5.67 9.72 -2.56
C ILE A 75 4.62 9.32 -1.50
N ALA A 76 4.50 10.08 -0.41
CA ALA A 76 3.49 9.82 0.62
C ALA A 76 2.06 9.91 0.07
N SER A 77 1.77 10.89 -0.78
CA SER A 77 0.45 11.05 -1.43
C SER A 77 0.16 9.94 -2.43
N ALA A 78 1.14 9.54 -3.25
CA ALA A 78 1.00 8.39 -4.14
C ALA A 78 0.72 7.09 -3.36
N ASN A 79 1.45 6.84 -2.27
CA ASN A 79 1.26 5.64 -1.44
C ASN A 79 -0.08 5.67 -0.68
N PHE A 80 -0.52 6.84 -0.22
CA PHE A 80 -1.84 7.03 0.37
C PHE A 80 -2.95 6.70 -0.62
N LEU A 81 -2.92 7.29 -1.82
CA LEU A 81 -3.91 7.04 -2.87
C LEU A 81 -3.93 5.58 -3.31
N ALA A 82 -2.75 4.97 -3.52
CA ALA A 82 -2.64 3.56 -3.88
C ALA A 82 -3.24 2.65 -2.79
N SER A 83 -2.97 2.94 -1.51
CA SER A 83 -3.49 2.16 -0.38
C SER A 83 -5.01 2.29 -0.24
N VAL A 84 -5.55 3.50 -0.40
CA VAL A 84 -7.00 3.75 -0.43
C VAL A 84 -7.66 3.06 -1.62
N ALA A 85 -7.03 3.08 -2.80
CA ALA A 85 -7.52 2.37 -3.97
C ALA A 85 -7.57 0.85 -3.74
N ILE A 86 -6.51 0.26 -3.19
CA ILE A 86 -6.47 -1.17 -2.85
C ILE A 86 -7.54 -1.54 -1.82
N LEU A 87 -7.72 -0.70 -0.78
CA LEU A 87 -8.72 -0.93 0.26
C LEU A 87 -10.14 -0.82 -0.30
N SER A 88 -10.45 0.21 -1.09
CA SER A 88 -11.77 0.39 -1.70
C SER A 88 -12.11 -0.73 -2.69
N LEU A 89 -11.14 -1.20 -3.49
CA LEU A 89 -11.31 -2.37 -4.35
C LEU A 89 -11.60 -3.63 -3.54
N SER A 90 -11.05 -3.75 -2.33
CA SER A 90 -11.27 -4.91 -1.46
C SER A 90 -12.66 -4.94 -0.81
N LEU A 91 -13.30 -3.79 -0.65
CA LEU A 91 -14.65 -3.66 -0.09
C LEU A 91 -15.75 -3.91 -1.13
N LYS A 92 -15.50 -3.64 -2.42
CA LYS A 92 -16.49 -3.89 -3.48
C LYS A 92 -16.79 -5.39 -3.64
N ARG A 93 -17.98 -5.78 -3.18
CA ARG A 93 -18.55 -7.15 -3.20
C ARG A 93 -18.45 -7.85 -4.56
N SER A 94 -18.49 -7.07 -5.65
CA SER A 94 -18.45 -7.53 -7.05
C SER A 94 -17.12 -8.20 -7.44
N PHE A 95 -16.01 -7.90 -6.76
CA PHE A 95 -14.69 -8.50 -7.03
C PHE A 95 -14.34 -9.70 -6.13
N ARG A 96 -15.34 -10.38 -5.54
CA ARG A 96 -15.13 -11.59 -4.71
C ARG A 96 -14.67 -12.84 -5.47
N ARG A 97 -14.53 -12.80 -6.80
CA ARG A 97 -13.97 -13.95 -7.53
C ARG A 97 -12.45 -14.00 -7.32
N PRO A 98 -11.90 -15.10 -6.79
CA PRO A 98 -10.46 -15.24 -6.55
C PRO A 98 -9.74 -15.41 -7.90
N ILE A 99 -9.32 -14.30 -8.49
CA ILE A 99 -8.42 -14.35 -9.64
C ILE A 99 -7.02 -14.61 -9.09
N ARG A 100 -6.40 -15.73 -9.50
CA ARG A 100 -5.05 -16.17 -9.13
C ARG A 100 -3.96 -15.10 -9.36
N SER A 101 -4.23 -14.08 -10.18
CA SER A 101 -3.34 -12.94 -10.45
C SER A 101 -3.36 -11.83 -9.37
N ARG A 102 -4.33 -11.81 -8.46
CA ARG A 102 -4.48 -10.71 -7.48
C ARG A 102 -3.32 -10.65 -6.49
N ASP A 103 -2.79 -11.80 -6.09
CA ASP A 103 -1.69 -11.86 -5.13
C ASP A 103 -0.37 -11.45 -5.78
N ALA A 104 -0.14 -11.80 -7.05
CA ALA A 104 1.01 -11.32 -7.83
C ALA A 104 0.99 -9.79 -7.98
N TYR A 105 -0.15 -9.21 -8.35
CA TYR A 105 -0.27 -7.74 -8.46
C TYR A 105 0.02 -7.04 -7.12
N ARG A 106 -0.46 -7.59 -6.00
CA ARG A 106 -0.22 -7.03 -4.66
C ARG A 106 1.25 -7.11 -4.23
N ILE A 107 1.95 -8.17 -4.60
CA ILE A 107 3.38 -8.32 -4.34
C ILE A 107 4.17 -7.30 -5.16
N ILE A 108 3.87 -7.18 -6.46
CA ILE A 108 4.52 -6.22 -7.36
C ILE A 108 4.27 -4.78 -6.86
N ALA A 109 3.00 -4.40 -6.66
CA ALA A 109 2.65 -3.08 -6.17
C ALA A 109 3.26 -2.78 -4.80
N GLY A 110 3.28 -3.76 -3.88
CA GLY A 110 3.94 -3.61 -2.58
C GLY A 110 5.46 -3.43 -2.69
N SER A 111 6.13 -4.13 -3.61
CA SER A 111 7.58 -3.97 -3.81
C SER A 111 7.93 -2.57 -4.31
N PHE A 112 7.13 -2.02 -5.23
CA PHE A 112 7.28 -0.64 -5.67
C PHE A 112 7.07 0.35 -4.52
N GLY A 113 6.06 0.14 -3.67
CA GLY A 113 5.82 0.99 -2.50
C GLY A 113 7.00 1.03 -1.52
N VAL A 114 7.61 -0.13 -1.21
CA VAL A 114 8.82 -0.19 -0.37
C VAL A 114 9.99 0.56 -1.00
N ILE A 115 10.24 0.37 -2.30
CA ILE A 115 11.33 1.06 -3.01
C ILE A 115 11.10 2.58 -3.00
N LEU A 116 9.86 3.02 -3.23
CA LEU A 116 9.49 4.44 -3.20
C LEU A 116 9.73 5.04 -1.80
N TRP A 117 9.33 4.36 -0.73
CA TRP A 117 9.62 4.84 0.63
C TRP A 117 11.11 4.95 0.94
N ILE A 118 11.89 3.92 0.60
CA ILE A 118 13.35 3.94 0.80
C ILE A 118 13.96 5.11 0.04
N THR A 119 13.57 5.27 -1.22
CA THR A 119 14.03 6.39 -2.06
C THR A 119 13.65 7.73 -1.44
N ALA A 120 12.41 7.90 -0.97
CA ALA A 120 11.96 9.13 -0.32
C ALA A 120 12.80 9.47 0.92
N ILE A 121 13.04 8.48 1.79
CA ILE A 121 13.81 8.63 3.02
C ILE A 121 15.27 8.99 2.72
N VAL A 122 15.89 8.28 1.77
CA VAL A 122 17.28 8.52 1.37
C VAL A 122 17.43 9.90 0.74
N VAL A 123 16.55 10.26 -0.19
CA VAL A 123 16.55 11.57 -0.86
C VAL A 123 16.33 12.67 0.17
N PHE A 124 15.34 12.54 1.06
CA PHE A 124 15.09 13.51 2.11
C PHE A 124 16.33 13.71 3.00
N HIS A 125 16.92 12.62 3.50
CA HIS A 125 18.10 12.69 4.37
C HIS A 125 19.35 13.24 3.66
N LEU A 126 19.58 12.88 2.39
CA LEU A 126 20.73 13.37 1.63
C LEU A 126 20.57 14.84 1.25
N LEU A 127 19.40 15.28 0.79
CA LEU A 127 19.17 16.67 0.44
C LEU A 127 19.15 17.58 1.67
N ASP A 128 18.60 17.10 2.79
CA ASP A 128 18.63 17.84 4.06
C ASP A 128 20.07 17.96 4.62
N LYS A 129 20.92 16.95 4.37
CA LYS A 129 22.35 17.05 4.70
C LYS A 129 23.12 17.99 3.76
N ALA A 130 22.83 17.95 2.47
CA ALA A 130 23.53 18.73 1.45
C ALA A 130 23.15 20.22 1.45
N SER A 131 21.88 20.54 1.76
CA SER A 131 21.36 21.91 1.70
C SER A 131 21.28 22.53 3.09
N LYS A 132 22.15 23.51 3.39
CA LYS A 132 21.99 24.35 4.60
C LYS A 132 20.70 25.18 4.60
N ALA A 133 20.12 25.37 3.42
CA ALA A 133 18.87 26.11 3.18
C ALA A 133 17.66 25.18 2.90
N SER A 134 17.71 23.89 3.27
CA SER A 134 16.49 23.08 3.28
C SER A 134 15.51 23.63 4.31
N LEU A 135 14.21 23.53 4.03
CA LEU A 135 13.16 24.06 4.89
C LEU A 135 13.26 23.49 6.33
N GLY A 136 13.45 22.16 6.45
CA GLY A 136 13.60 21.47 7.73
C GLY A 136 14.85 21.90 8.48
N ARG A 137 16.02 21.86 7.85
CA ARG A 137 17.27 22.23 8.52
C ARG A 137 17.35 23.70 8.90
N TYR A 138 16.86 24.59 8.04
CA TYR A 138 16.84 26.02 8.32
C TYR A 138 15.93 26.34 9.50
N SER A 139 14.72 25.76 9.52
CA SER A 139 13.76 25.96 10.62
C SER A 139 14.28 25.38 11.94
N CYS A 140 14.93 24.21 11.93
CA CYS A 140 15.54 23.65 13.14
C CYS A 140 16.73 24.46 13.65
N THR A 141 17.60 24.95 12.76
CA THR A 141 18.78 25.77 13.14
C THR A 141 18.37 27.11 13.73
N ASN A 142 17.28 27.71 13.23
CA ASN A 142 16.75 28.99 13.69
C ASN A 142 15.59 28.85 14.70
N SER A 143 15.35 27.66 15.24
CA SER A 143 14.25 27.42 16.20
C SER A 143 14.38 28.21 17.50
N ALA A 144 15.61 28.60 17.86
CA ALA A 144 15.92 29.38 19.06
C ALA A 144 16.05 30.89 18.81
N THR A 145 15.99 31.36 17.56
CA THR A 145 16.15 32.80 17.27
C THR A 145 14.91 33.57 17.73
N LEU A 146 15.14 34.68 18.43
CA LEU A 146 14.09 35.60 18.87
C LEU A 146 13.60 36.42 17.67
N SER A 147 12.67 35.86 16.92
CA SER A 147 11.91 36.53 15.87
C SER A 147 10.42 36.27 16.05
N ASN A 148 9.56 37.08 15.43
CA ASN A 148 8.12 36.82 15.38
C ASN A 148 7.79 35.45 14.75
N GLY A 149 8.70 34.90 13.95
CA GLY A 149 8.64 33.56 13.36
C GLY A 149 9.06 32.41 14.27
N ARG A 150 9.50 32.63 15.51
CA ARG A 150 10.04 31.57 16.39
C ARG A 150 9.09 30.39 16.56
N PHE A 151 7.80 30.66 16.78
CA PHE A 151 6.79 29.61 16.91
C PHE A 151 6.63 28.81 15.61
N GLN A 152 6.69 29.48 14.47
CA GLN A 152 6.57 28.86 13.15
C GLN A 152 7.82 28.03 12.78
N TYR A 153 9.03 28.51 13.07
CA TYR A 153 10.25 27.72 12.86
C TYR A 153 10.28 26.46 13.71
N ARG A 154 9.85 26.57 14.98
CA ARG A 154 9.75 25.40 15.86
C ARG A 154 8.70 24.41 15.36
N ALA A 155 7.51 24.90 14.97
CA ALA A 155 6.45 24.06 14.41
C ALA A 155 6.92 23.33 13.15
N VAL A 156 7.51 24.04 12.18
CA VAL A 156 8.00 23.42 10.93
C VAL A 156 9.12 22.41 11.19
N CYS A 157 10.04 22.70 12.12
CA CYS A 157 11.09 21.75 12.49
C CYS A 157 10.52 20.46 13.10
N GLU A 158 9.58 20.61 14.04
CA GLU A 158 8.95 19.48 14.72
C GLU A 158 8.08 18.67 13.76
N GLU A 159 7.25 19.32 12.93
CA GLU A 159 6.39 18.67 11.94
C GLU A 159 7.19 17.92 10.88
N GLN A 160 8.29 18.49 10.35
CA GLN A 160 9.17 17.81 9.41
C GLN A 160 9.88 16.61 10.06
N GLY A 161 10.32 16.75 11.32
CA GLY A 161 10.94 15.66 12.07
C GLY A 161 9.97 14.50 12.31
N ILE A 162 8.76 14.81 12.80
CA ILE A 162 7.69 13.82 13.01
C ILE A 162 7.31 13.17 11.68
N ALA A 163 7.17 13.94 10.60
CA ALA A 163 6.86 13.40 9.27
C ALA A 163 7.93 12.41 8.79
N PHE A 164 9.21 12.70 9.03
CA PHE A 164 10.31 11.79 8.68
C PHE A 164 10.27 10.47 9.46
N TYR A 165 10.08 10.51 10.78
CA TYR A 165 9.96 9.28 11.57
C TYR A 165 8.68 8.50 11.26
N THR A 166 7.58 9.20 10.97
CA THR A 166 6.32 8.59 10.54
C THR A 166 6.49 7.91 9.17
N ALA A 167 7.27 8.48 8.26
CA ALA A 167 7.63 7.87 6.98
C ALA A 167 8.44 6.57 7.16
N ILE A 168 9.38 6.54 8.11
CA ILE A 168 10.09 5.28 8.47
C ILE A 168 9.09 4.25 9.00
N GLY A 169 8.16 4.66 9.87
CA GLY A 169 7.07 3.80 10.34
C GLY A 169 6.22 3.23 9.19
N ALA A 170 5.85 4.06 8.22
CA ALA A 170 5.10 3.64 7.04
C ALA A 170 5.90 2.64 6.19
N ALA A 171 7.19 2.90 5.96
CA ALA A 171 8.08 2.01 5.23
C ALA A 171 8.20 0.62 5.88
N THR A 172 8.37 0.58 7.22
CA THR A 172 8.44 -0.68 7.97
C THR A 172 7.13 -1.45 7.92
N ALA A 173 5.99 -0.78 8.08
CA ALA A 173 4.68 -1.39 7.95
C ALA A 173 4.46 -1.98 6.56
N GLU A 174 4.88 -1.27 5.52
CA GLU A 174 4.78 -1.73 4.14
C GLU A 174 5.68 -2.95 3.87
N ALA A 175 6.92 -2.95 4.37
CA ALA A 175 7.80 -4.11 4.32
C ALA A 175 7.18 -5.34 5.02
N LEU A 176 6.59 -5.16 6.20
CA LEU A 176 5.87 -6.23 6.90
C LEU A 176 4.67 -6.76 6.11
N THR A 177 3.92 -5.89 5.42
CA THR A 177 2.85 -6.37 4.52
C THR A 177 3.38 -7.21 3.37
N LEU A 178 4.52 -6.83 2.78
CA LEU A 178 5.13 -7.57 1.70
C LEU A 178 5.62 -8.94 2.18
N ILE A 179 6.29 -8.99 3.34
CA ILE A 179 6.77 -10.24 3.95
C ILE A 179 5.61 -11.19 4.23
N THR A 180 4.50 -10.69 4.80
CA THR A 180 3.31 -11.54 5.07
C THR A 180 2.65 -12.05 3.79
N LEU A 181 2.65 -11.27 2.71
CA LEU A 181 2.18 -11.71 1.39
C LEU A 181 3.11 -12.77 0.78
N ALA A 182 4.43 -12.55 0.82
CA ALA A 182 5.42 -13.48 0.31
C ALA A 182 5.36 -14.83 1.04
N MET A 183 5.30 -14.82 2.38
CA MET A 183 5.13 -16.04 3.16
C MET A 183 3.83 -16.79 2.82
N SER A 184 2.73 -16.06 2.60
CA SER A 184 1.46 -16.66 2.21
C SER A 184 1.54 -17.32 0.82
N ALA A 185 2.21 -16.67 -0.13
CA ALA A 185 2.41 -17.20 -1.48
C ALA A 185 3.31 -18.46 -1.48
N ILE A 186 4.41 -18.45 -0.72
CA ILE A 186 5.32 -19.59 -0.58
C ILE A 186 4.59 -20.78 0.07
N ARG A 187 3.81 -20.55 1.13
CA ARG A 187 3.02 -21.62 1.77
C ARG A 187 2.00 -22.18 0.79
N SER A 188 1.26 -21.33 0.07
CA SER A 188 0.30 -21.80 -0.94
C SER A 188 0.95 -22.65 -2.01
N ALA A 189 2.13 -22.25 -2.51
CA ALA A 189 2.87 -23.03 -3.50
C ALA A 189 3.34 -24.39 -2.95
N LYS A 190 3.81 -24.43 -1.69
CA LYS A 190 4.22 -25.68 -1.03
C LYS A 190 3.06 -26.65 -0.81
N TYR A 191 1.90 -26.17 -0.37
CA TYR A 191 0.73 -27.04 -0.13
C TYR A 191 0.05 -27.48 -1.43
N GLN A 192 0.11 -26.66 -2.49
CA GLN A 192 -0.51 -26.99 -3.78
C GLN A 192 0.34 -27.95 -4.63
N ALA A 193 1.63 -28.07 -4.35
CA ALA A 193 2.49 -29.12 -4.89
C ALA A 193 2.19 -30.51 -4.29
N SER A 194 1.31 -30.58 -3.29
CA SER A 194 0.85 -31.82 -2.65
C SER A 194 -0.66 -31.96 -2.80
N GLU A 195 -1.18 -31.95 -4.04
CA GLU A 195 -2.52 -32.52 -4.27
C GLU A 195 -2.42 -34.02 -4.59
N PRO A 196 -3.32 -34.82 -4.01
CA PRO A 196 -3.25 -36.27 -3.99
C PRO A 196 -3.45 -36.80 -5.40
N THR A 197 -2.72 -37.87 -5.73
CA THR A 197 -2.99 -38.71 -6.88
C THR A 197 -4.47 -39.10 -6.84
N LEU A 198 -5.31 -38.38 -7.59
CA LEU A 198 -6.66 -38.79 -7.94
C LEU A 198 -6.49 -40.06 -8.76
N THR A 199 -6.42 -41.21 -8.07
CA THR A 199 -6.64 -42.50 -8.70
C THR A 199 -8.09 -42.49 -9.16
N VAL A 200 -8.31 -42.06 -10.40
CA VAL A 200 -9.50 -42.41 -11.16
C VAL A 200 -9.50 -43.93 -11.16
N ARG A 201 -10.27 -44.52 -10.24
CA ARG A 201 -10.51 -45.96 -10.20
C ARG A 201 -11.27 -46.29 -11.48
N ASP A 202 -10.51 -46.71 -12.49
CA ASP A 202 -11.01 -47.30 -13.72
C ASP A 202 -12.05 -48.37 -13.33
N LYS A 203 -13.32 -48.04 -13.53
CA LYS A 203 -14.41 -49.01 -13.41
C LYS A 203 -14.44 -49.83 -14.70
N LYS A 204 -13.39 -50.64 -14.91
CA LYS A 204 -13.45 -51.78 -15.83
C LYS A 204 -14.35 -52.83 -15.18
N HIS A 205 -15.62 -52.84 -15.59
CA HIS A 205 -16.40 -54.08 -15.63
C HIS A 205 -16.79 -54.33 -17.09
N SER A 206 -16.05 -55.24 -17.68
CA SER A 206 -16.39 -56.04 -18.85
C SER A 206 -17.64 -56.88 -18.60
N ILE A 207 -18.65 -56.77 -19.47
CA ILE A 207 -19.59 -57.79 -19.99
C ILE A 207 -20.02 -57.21 -21.36
N SER A 208 -19.44 -57.64 -22.48
CA SER A 208 -19.80 -58.77 -23.34
C SER A 208 -21.12 -58.61 -24.10
N SER A 209 -20.98 -58.72 -25.44
CA SER A 209 -21.93 -59.22 -26.43
C SER A 209 -23.09 -58.33 -26.89
N GLY A 210 -23.14 -58.11 -28.21
CA GLY A 210 -24.41 -57.93 -28.92
C GLY A 210 -24.45 -56.83 -29.95
N SER A 211 -23.75 -57.03 -31.07
CA SER A 211 -24.07 -56.37 -32.33
C SER A 211 -25.53 -56.57 -32.72
N GLN A 212 -26.30 -55.50 -32.98
CA GLN A 212 -27.30 -55.50 -34.04
C GLN A 212 -27.52 -54.09 -34.60
N ILE A 213 -26.96 -53.92 -35.80
CA ILE A 213 -27.47 -53.09 -36.87
C ILE A 213 -28.92 -53.51 -37.14
N TYR A 214 -29.90 -52.59 -37.09
CA TYR A 214 -31.06 -52.64 -38.00
C TYR A 214 -31.72 -51.27 -38.20
N LYS A 215 -32.32 -51.18 -39.39
CA LYS A 215 -32.72 -50.05 -40.25
C LYS A 215 -33.94 -49.21 -39.80
N PRO A 216 -34.22 -48.07 -40.49
CA PRO A 216 -35.21 -47.06 -40.12
C PRO A 216 -36.64 -47.43 -40.55
N ARG A 217 -37.66 -46.91 -39.85
CA ARG A 217 -39.07 -47.02 -40.26
C ARG A 217 -39.66 -45.65 -40.60
N LYS A 218 -39.98 -45.46 -41.88
CA LYS A 218 -40.76 -44.33 -42.45
C LYS A 218 -42.27 -44.62 -42.38
N ARG A 219 -43.02 -43.52 -42.15
CA ARG A 219 -44.39 -43.13 -42.60
C ARG A 219 -45.66 -43.84 -42.07
N SER A 220 -46.46 -43.04 -41.34
CA SER A 220 -47.87 -42.56 -41.58
C SER A 220 -49.01 -43.56 -41.86
N PRO A 221 -50.32 -43.18 -41.84
CA PRO A 221 -51.04 -41.96 -41.35
C PRO A 221 -52.33 -42.23 -40.52
N SER A 222 -52.98 -41.12 -40.11
CA SER A 222 -54.46 -40.87 -40.01
C SER A 222 -55.35 -41.61 -39.00
N THR A 223 -55.98 -40.83 -38.11
CA THR A 223 -57.45 -40.82 -37.89
C THR A 223 -57.86 -39.61 -37.06
N LEU A 224 -58.34 -38.56 -37.73
CA LEU A 224 -59.60 -37.83 -37.47
C LEU A 224 -59.81 -36.79 -38.57
#